data_AF-A0A843Z141-F1
#
_entry.id   AF-A0A843Z141-F1
#
_cell.length_a   1.000
_cell.length_b   1.000
_cell.length_c   1.000
_cell.angle_alpha   90.00
_cell.angle_beta   90.00
_cell.angle_gamma   90.00
#
_symmetry.space_group_name_H-M   'P 1'
#
loop_
_entity.id
_entity.type
_entity.pdbx_description
1 polymer ?
#
loop_
_entity_poly.entity_id
_entity_poly.type
_entity_poly.pdbx_seq_one_letter_code
_entity_poly.pdbx_strand_id
1 'polypeptide(L)'
;MSEFIIDKLAIREASERFRQALLYWKSEEKVRGVVTIHRPYWKEEDIAKSVQYCEGQVAPILEAFDPIYNLAIAGDIDEPFDLSGYMTSKVGRILGDELSYPEITEPYNKIIEALRGGLSHQEFYKTEYYKLHLMPKKFNAK
;
A
#
# COMPACT_ATOMS: atom_id res chain seq x y z
N MET A 1 8.99 5.87 -28.88
CA MET A 1 8.57 5.86 -27.46
C MET A 1 9.75 5.37 -26.66
N SER A 2 10.12 6.07 -25.60
CA SER A 2 11.10 5.55 -24.64
C SER A 2 10.58 4.23 -24.09
N GLU A 3 11.42 3.20 -24.10
CA GLU A 3 11.10 1.92 -23.48
C GLU A 3 11.07 2.13 -21.97
N PHE A 4 9.96 1.78 -21.31
CA PHE A 4 9.85 1.89 -19.86
C PHE A 4 10.70 0.82 -19.19
N ILE A 5 11.42 1.20 -18.13
CA ILE A 5 12.26 0.27 -17.38
C ILE A 5 11.51 -0.12 -16.12
N ILE A 6 10.82 -1.27 -16.16
CA ILE A 6 10.06 -1.79 -15.02
C ILE A 6 10.96 -2.67 -14.16
N ASP A 7 11.34 -2.18 -13.00
CA ASP A 7 12.08 -2.95 -12.00
C ASP A 7 11.14 -3.85 -11.19
N LYS A 8 10.88 -5.04 -11.73
CA LYS A 8 9.97 -6.02 -11.12
C LYS A 8 10.45 -6.49 -9.74
N LEU A 9 11.76 -6.55 -9.51
CA LEU A 9 12.31 -6.96 -8.22
C LEU A 9 12.03 -5.89 -7.17
N ALA A 10 12.33 -4.62 -7.48
CA ALA A 10 12.04 -3.50 -6.57
C ALA A 10 10.54 -3.39 -6.26
N ILE A 11 9.68 -3.55 -7.27
CA ILE A 11 8.21 -3.55 -7.09
C ILE A 11 7.80 -4.67 -6.13
N ARG A 12 8.30 -5.89 -6.33
CA ARG A 12 7.99 -7.04 -5.47
C ARG A 12 8.44 -6.80 -4.03
N GLU A 13 9.71 -6.47 -3.81
CA GLU A 13 10.27 -6.29 -2.47
C GLU A 13 9.57 -5.15 -1.71
N ALA A 14 9.31 -4.03 -2.39
CA ALA A 14 8.60 -2.91 -1.77
C ALA A 14 7.13 -3.27 -1.47
N SER A 15 6.48 -4.06 -2.33
CA SER A 15 5.10 -4.54 -2.11
C SER A 15 5.01 -5.52 -0.94
N GLU A 16 5.97 -6.44 -0.79
CA GLU A 16 6.08 -7.32 0.38
C GLU A 16 6.26 -6.51 1.67
N ARG A 17 7.16 -5.54 1.68
CA ARG A 17 7.41 -4.67 2.85
C ARG A 17 6.18 -3.85 3.21
N PHE A 18 5.51 -3.23 2.24
CA PHE A 18 4.31 -2.44 2.49
C PHE A 18 3.18 -3.28 3.09
N ARG A 19 2.91 -4.46 2.50
CA ARG A 19 1.88 -5.37 3.01
C ARG A 19 2.19 -5.86 4.43
N GLN A 20 3.45 -6.22 4.70
CA GLN A 20 3.89 -6.61 6.05
C GLN A 20 3.78 -5.45 7.05
N ALA A 21 4.16 -4.24 6.66
CA ALA A 21 4.05 -3.06 7.51
C ALA A 21 2.60 -2.79 7.91
N LEU A 22 1.66 -2.86 6.96
CA LEU A 22 0.22 -2.72 7.23
C LEU A 22 -0.29 -3.79 8.20
N LEU A 23 0.05 -5.06 7.96
CA LEU A 23 -0.38 -6.17 8.83
C LEU A 23 0.17 -6.03 10.25
N TYR A 24 1.42 -5.61 10.40
CA TYR A 24 2.04 -5.45 11.71
C TYR A 24 1.54 -4.21 12.45
N TRP A 25 1.39 -3.08 11.76
CA TRP A 25 1.12 -1.77 12.38
C TRP A 25 -0.15 -1.74 13.23
N LYS A 26 -1.19 -2.46 12.81
CA LYS A 26 -2.45 -2.62 13.55
C LYS A 26 -2.65 -4.02 14.10
N SER A 27 -1.61 -4.85 14.13
CA SER A 27 -1.67 -6.19 14.72
C SER A 27 -2.02 -6.12 16.20
N GLU A 28 -2.64 -7.18 16.70
CA GLU A 28 -2.92 -7.34 18.14
C GLU A 28 -1.66 -7.10 18.99
N GLU A 29 -0.52 -7.68 18.60
CA GLU A 29 0.76 -7.51 19.30
C GLU A 29 1.13 -6.03 19.44
N LYS A 30 1.11 -5.28 18.34
CA LYS A 30 1.47 -3.86 18.31
C LYS A 30 0.48 -3.02 19.13
N VAL A 31 -0.82 -3.25 18.96
CA VAL A 31 -1.87 -2.54 19.69
C VAL A 31 -1.74 -2.77 21.19
N ARG A 32 -1.56 -4.04 21.63
CA ARG A 32 -1.34 -4.37 23.04
C ARG A 32 -0.07 -3.72 23.58
N GLY A 33 1.03 -3.73 22.83
CA GLY A 33 2.27 -3.07 23.22
C GLY A 33 2.10 -1.56 23.46
N VAL A 34 1.31 -0.87 22.63
CA VAL A 34 1.02 0.57 22.80
C VAL A 34 0.06 0.81 23.96
N VAL A 35 -1.00 0.00 24.08
CA VAL A 35 -2.01 0.12 25.14
C VAL A 35 -1.41 -0.08 26.52
N THR A 36 -0.50 -1.04 26.71
CA THR A 36 0.15 -1.27 28.01
C THR A 36 0.95 -0.06 28.50
N ILE A 37 1.52 0.74 27.59
CA ILE A 37 2.28 1.95 27.92
C ILE A 37 1.35 3.14 28.17
N HIS A 38 0.37 3.37 27.28
CA HIS A 38 -0.41 4.61 27.28
C HIS A 38 -1.77 4.50 27.98
N ARG A 39 -2.27 3.30 28.21
CA ARG A 39 -3.58 2.99 28.80
C ARG A 39 -3.50 1.79 29.76
N PRO A 40 -2.60 1.81 30.77
CA PRO A 40 -2.36 0.67 31.66
C PRO A 40 -3.58 0.26 32.51
N TYR A 41 -4.61 1.12 32.60
CA TYR A 41 -5.84 0.87 33.34
C TYR A 41 -6.98 0.28 32.48
N TRP A 42 -6.77 0.11 31.17
CA TRP A 42 -7.77 -0.51 30.31
C TRP A 42 -7.98 -1.98 30.68
N LYS A 43 -9.24 -2.40 30.67
CA LYS A 43 -9.60 -3.81 30.87
C LYS A 43 -9.43 -4.55 29.56
N GLU A 44 -9.27 -5.86 29.64
CA GLU A 44 -9.10 -6.73 28.47
C GLU A 44 -10.18 -6.52 27.40
N GLU A 45 -11.42 -6.27 27.78
CA GLU A 45 -12.52 -5.95 26.86
C GLU A 45 -12.28 -4.65 26.06
N ASP A 46 -11.71 -3.63 26.67
CA ASP A 46 -11.39 -2.36 26.00
C ASP A 46 -10.21 -2.53 25.04
N ILE A 47 -9.22 -3.34 25.45
CA ILE A 47 -8.07 -3.70 24.60
C ILE A 47 -8.56 -4.47 23.37
N ALA A 48 -9.40 -5.49 23.55
CA ALA A 48 -9.96 -6.28 22.45
C ALA A 48 -10.75 -5.42 21.46
N LYS A 49 -11.58 -4.49 21.93
CA LYS A 49 -12.29 -3.53 21.08
C LYS A 49 -11.33 -2.63 20.29
N SER A 50 -10.24 -2.20 20.92
CA SER A 50 -9.21 -1.40 20.25
C SER A 50 -8.49 -2.21 19.16
N VAL A 51 -8.16 -3.46 19.42
CA VAL A 51 -7.56 -4.36 18.41
C VAL A 51 -8.51 -4.50 17.23
N GLN A 52 -9.76 -4.86 17.48
CA GLN A 52 -10.77 -5.01 16.42
C GLN A 52 -10.96 -3.72 15.61
N TYR A 53 -11.00 -2.56 16.28
CA TYR A 53 -11.10 -1.26 15.60
C TYR A 53 -9.89 -1.00 14.71
N CYS A 54 -8.67 -1.23 15.23
CA CYS A 54 -7.42 -1.03 14.50
C CYS A 54 -7.31 -1.94 13.27
N GLU A 55 -7.62 -3.23 13.42
CA GLU A 55 -7.63 -4.19 12.29
C GLU A 55 -8.65 -3.77 11.22
N GLY A 56 -9.83 -3.31 11.63
CA GLY A 56 -10.86 -2.81 10.73
C GLY A 56 -10.46 -1.57 9.92
N GLN A 57 -9.47 -0.79 10.37
CA GLN A 57 -8.95 0.35 9.60
C GLN A 57 -8.03 -0.09 8.46
N VAL A 58 -7.27 -1.17 8.65
CA VAL A 58 -6.29 -1.64 7.64
C VAL A 58 -6.91 -2.62 6.65
N ALA A 59 -7.94 -3.38 7.04
CA ALA A 59 -8.58 -4.36 6.17
C ALA A 59 -8.97 -3.79 4.78
N PRO A 60 -9.61 -2.61 4.65
CA PRO A 60 -9.94 -2.04 3.34
C PRO A 60 -8.70 -1.71 2.49
N ILE A 61 -7.59 -1.29 3.13
CA ILE A 61 -6.33 -0.99 2.44
C ILE A 61 -5.74 -2.27 1.86
N LEU A 62 -5.71 -3.35 2.65
CA LEU A 62 -5.23 -4.65 2.20
C LEU A 62 -6.10 -5.19 1.07
N GLU A 63 -7.42 -5.14 1.19
CA GLU A 63 -8.35 -5.59 0.14
C GLU A 63 -8.13 -4.82 -1.18
N ALA A 64 -7.94 -3.50 -1.13
CA ALA A 64 -7.66 -2.69 -2.31
C ALA A 64 -6.28 -2.98 -2.92
N PHE A 65 -5.27 -3.24 -2.07
CA PHE A 65 -3.89 -3.44 -2.49
C PHE A 65 -3.59 -4.88 -2.94
N ASP A 66 -4.25 -5.89 -2.38
CA ASP A 66 -3.98 -7.31 -2.60
C ASP A 66 -3.98 -7.70 -4.10
N PRO A 67 -4.88 -7.19 -4.97
CA PRO A 67 -4.79 -7.44 -6.41
C PRO A 67 -3.47 -6.93 -7.04
N ILE A 68 -2.98 -5.76 -6.61
CA ILE A 68 -1.71 -5.20 -7.09
C ILE A 68 -0.53 -5.97 -6.50
N TYR A 69 -0.61 -6.31 -5.21
CA TYR A 69 0.37 -7.16 -4.55
C TYR A 69 0.55 -8.49 -5.29
N ASN A 70 -0.55 -9.16 -5.63
CA ASN A 70 -0.49 -10.44 -6.35
C ASN A 70 0.19 -10.31 -7.72
N LEU A 71 -0.08 -9.22 -8.45
CA LEU A 71 0.63 -8.92 -9.71
C LEU A 71 2.12 -8.67 -9.48
N ALA A 72 2.48 -7.94 -8.42
CA ALA A 72 3.87 -7.67 -8.06
C ALA A 72 4.62 -8.97 -7.72
N ILE A 73 4.01 -9.86 -6.92
CA ILE A 73 4.61 -11.16 -6.58
C ILE A 73 4.77 -12.05 -7.82
N ALA A 74 3.77 -12.06 -8.71
CA ALA A 74 3.82 -12.84 -9.95
C ALA A 74 4.80 -12.25 -11.00
N GLY A 75 5.27 -11.01 -10.81
CA GLY A 75 6.10 -10.31 -11.79
C GLY A 75 5.32 -9.89 -13.04
N ASP A 76 4.02 -9.66 -12.89
CA ASP A 76 3.04 -9.43 -13.96
C ASP A 76 2.74 -7.95 -14.22
N ILE A 77 3.56 -7.07 -13.65
CA ILE A 77 3.54 -5.64 -13.94
C ILE A 77 4.60 -5.37 -14.99
N ASP A 78 4.15 -5.14 -16.22
CA ASP A 78 4.99 -4.95 -17.41
C ASP A 78 4.99 -3.50 -17.91
N GLU A 79 4.17 -2.63 -17.32
CA GLU A 79 3.92 -1.25 -17.78
C GLU A 79 3.81 -0.29 -16.58
N PRO A 80 4.05 1.01 -16.78
CA PRO A 80 3.87 2.00 -15.73
C PRO A 80 2.45 2.02 -15.16
N PHE A 81 2.32 2.30 -13.87
CA PHE A 81 1.03 2.27 -13.19
C PHE A 81 0.91 3.36 -12.12
N ASP A 82 -0.19 4.11 -12.15
CA ASP A 82 -0.51 5.12 -11.15
C ASP A 82 -1.13 4.48 -9.90
N LEU A 83 -0.28 3.84 -9.09
CA LEU A 83 -0.72 3.23 -7.83
C LEU A 83 -1.33 4.26 -6.87
N SER A 84 -0.79 5.48 -6.84
CA SER A 84 -1.28 6.53 -5.95
C SER A 84 -2.71 6.93 -6.27
N GLY A 85 -3.01 7.19 -7.55
CA GLY A 85 -4.37 7.47 -8.00
C GLY A 85 -5.31 6.29 -7.77
N TYR A 86 -4.87 5.07 -8.09
CA TYR A 86 -5.64 3.85 -7.86
C TYR A 86 -6.03 3.70 -6.38
N MET A 87 -5.06 3.70 -5.47
CA MET A 87 -5.32 3.49 -4.05
C MET A 87 -6.15 4.63 -3.45
N THR A 88 -5.88 5.88 -3.83
CA THR A 88 -6.69 7.03 -3.38
C THR A 88 -8.15 6.88 -3.81
N SER A 89 -8.41 6.36 -5.02
CA SER A 89 -9.78 6.12 -5.49
C SER A 89 -10.52 5.01 -4.72
N LYS A 90 -9.80 4.06 -4.14
CA LYS A 90 -10.37 2.89 -3.43
C LYS A 90 -10.59 3.15 -1.95
N VAL A 91 -9.60 3.73 -1.29
CA VAL A 91 -9.58 3.84 0.18
C VAL A 91 -9.40 5.27 0.69
N GLY A 92 -9.05 6.21 -0.19
CA GLY A 92 -9.00 7.64 0.10
C GLY A 92 -8.29 7.97 1.41
N ARG A 93 -9.00 8.67 2.30
CA ARG A 93 -8.47 9.15 3.58
C ARG A 93 -7.94 8.04 4.49
N ILE A 94 -8.52 6.84 4.43
CA ILE A 94 -8.13 5.72 5.30
C ILE A 94 -6.65 5.37 5.06
N LEU A 95 -6.22 5.34 3.79
CA LEU A 95 -4.79 5.16 3.48
C LEU A 95 -3.95 6.37 3.91
N GLY A 96 -4.45 7.59 3.74
CA GLY A 96 -3.72 8.80 4.13
C GLY A 96 -3.37 8.84 5.62
N ASP A 97 -4.29 8.40 6.48
CA ASP A 97 -4.05 8.32 7.92
C ASP A 97 -2.91 7.33 8.24
N GLU A 98 -2.86 6.18 7.55
CA GLU A 98 -1.79 5.19 7.72
C GLU A 98 -0.46 5.60 7.07
N LEU A 99 -0.48 6.39 6.00
CA LEU A 99 0.70 7.00 5.38
C LEU A 99 1.31 8.16 6.19
N SER A 100 0.82 8.42 7.40
CA SER A 100 1.49 9.31 8.35
C SER A 100 2.67 8.62 9.06
N TYR A 101 2.80 7.30 8.93
CA TYR A 101 3.83 6.50 9.61
C TYR A 101 4.94 6.07 8.64
N PRO A 102 6.21 6.45 8.89
CA PRO A 102 7.33 6.19 7.97
C PRO A 102 7.48 4.71 7.58
N GLU A 103 7.22 3.79 8.51
CA GLU A 103 7.33 2.34 8.28
C GLU A 103 6.35 1.84 7.20
N ILE A 104 5.24 2.55 7.01
CA ILE A 104 4.24 2.27 5.97
C ILE A 104 4.51 3.13 4.72
N THR A 105 4.81 4.41 4.91
CA THR A 105 4.96 5.38 3.81
C THR A 105 6.20 5.14 2.97
N GLU A 106 7.31 4.74 3.59
CA GLU A 106 8.56 4.48 2.86
C GLU A 106 8.41 3.34 1.84
N PRO A 107 7.94 2.12 2.20
CA PRO A 107 7.75 1.08 1.21
C PRO A 107 6.68 1.45 0.19
N TYR A 108 5.61 2.14 0.58
CA TYR A 108 4.59 2.62 -0.37
C TYR A 108 5.16 3.55 -1.46
N ASN A 109 5.99 4.52 -1.05
CA ASN A 109 6.65 5.44 -1.98
C ASN A 109 7.63 4.71 -2.92
N LYS A 110 8.35 3.71 -2.43
CA LYS A 110 9.24 2.89 -3.27
C LYS A 110 8.48 2.11 -4.33
N ILE A 111 7.30 1.59 -4.01
CA ILE A 111 6.43 0.96 -5.02
C ILE A 111 6.04 2.00 -6.08
N ILE A 112 5.55 3.18 -5.66
CA ILE A 112 5.16 4.24 -6.59
C ILE A 112 6.32 4.66 -7.50
N GLU A 113 7.53 4.81 -6.96
CA GLU A 113 8.71 5.17 -7.73
C GLU A 113 9.04 4.10 -8.78
N ALA A 114 9.11 2.83 -8.38
CA ALA A 114 9.42 1.73 -9.28
C ALA A 114 8.34 1.57 -10.39
N LEU A 115 7.06 1.81 -10.05
CA LEU A 115 5.95 1.76 -11.00
C LEU A 115 5.92 2.91 -12.01
N ARG A 116 6.76 3.95 -11.88
CA ARG A 116 6.92 4.97 -12.94
C ARG A 116 7.74 4.48 -14.12
N GLY A 117 8.38 3.30 -14.01
CA GLY A 117 9.11 2.69 -15.12
C GLY A 117 10.36 3.47 -15.54
N GLY A 118 11.10 4.02 -14.57
CA GLY A 118 12.30 4.83 -14.79
C GLY A 118 12.03 6.29 -15.14
N LEU A 119 10.76 6.71 -15.19
CA LEU A 119 10.40 8.11 -15.39
C LEU A 119 10.49 8.93 -14.10
N SER A 120 10.88 10.19 -14.24
CA SER A 120 10.62 11.18 -13.19
C SER A 120 9.12 11.39 -13.00
N HIS A 121 8.76 11.95 -11.85
CA HIS A 121 7.37 12.29 -11.55
C HIS A 121 6.72 13.19 -12.63
N GLN A 122 7.46 14.18 -13.12
CA GLN A 122 6.98 15.13 -14.13
C GLN A 122 6.80 14.50 -15.51
N GLU A 123 7.61 13.52 -15.86
CA GLU A 123 7.47 12.76 -17.10
C GLU A 123 6.28 11.81 -17.00
N PHE A 124 6.14 11.12 -15.87
CA PHE A 124 5.03 10.19 -15.64
C PHE A 124 3.66 10.88 -15.76
N TYR A 125 3.51 12.08 -15.21
CA TYR A 125 2.28 12.88 -15.34
C TYR A 125 1.86 13.24 -16.77
N LYS A 126 2.82 13.21 -17.70
CA LYS A 126 2.54 13.49 -19.12
C LYS A 126 2.05 12.25 -19.86
N THR A 127 2.25 11.05 -19.30
CA THR A 127 1.87 9.77 -19.92
C THR A 127 0.35 9.53 -19.91
N GLU A 128 -0.11 8.66 -20.79
CA GLU A 128 -1.50 8.18 -20.79
C GLU A 128 -1.80 7.30 -19.58
N TYR A 129 -0.82 6.54 -19.06
CA TYR A 129 -0.97 5.74 -17.85
C TYR A 129 -1.45 6.57 -16.67
N TYR A 130 -0.90 7.77 -16.49
CA TYR A 130 -1.36 8.70 -15.46
C TYR A 130 -2.68 9.38 -15.84
N LYS A 131 -2.76 9.99 -17.04
CA LYS A 131 -3.92 10.80 -17.44
C LYS A 131 -5.22 10.02 -17.56
N LEU A 132 -5.14 8.76 -17.96
CA LEU A 132 -6.28 7.87 -18.16
C LEU A 132 -6.42 6.85 -17.03
N HIS A 133 -5.56 6.90 -16.00
CA HIS A 133 -5.48 5.92 -14.91
C HIS A 133 -5.53 4.47 -15.41
N LEU A 134 -4.68 4.14 -16.38
CA LEU A 134 -4.65 2.81 -16.98
C LEU A 134 -4.26 1.76 -15.94
N MET A 135 -5.02 0.68 -15.88
CA MET A 135 -4.71 -0.47 -15.03
C MET A 135 -3.66 -1.36 -15.69
N PRO A 136 -2.85 -2.11 -14.91
CA PRO A 136 -1.97 -3.12 -15.47
C PRO A 136 -2.77 -4.11 -16.33
N LYS A 137 -2.27 -4.50 -17.51
CA LYS A 137 -3.00 -5.38 -18.44
C LYS A 137 -3.49 -6.69 -17.83
N LYS A 138 -2.71 -7.26 -16.91
CA LYS A 138 -3.01 -8.53 -16.24
C LYS A 138 -3.85 -8.34 -14.97
N PHE A 139 -4.26 -7.11 -14.66
CA PHE A 139 -5.11 -6.81 -13.53
C PHE A 139 -6.48 -7.48 -13.70
N ASN A 140 -6.85 -8.26 -12.70
CA ASN A 140 -8.15 -8.92 -12.64
C ASN A 140 -8.83 -8.50 -11.33
N ALA A 141 -9.82 -7.61 -11.43
CA ALA A 141 -10.72 -7.30 -10.32
C ALA A 141 -11.71 -8.46 -10.18
N LYS A 142 -11.26 -9.58 -9.60
CA LYS A 142 -12.17 -10.62 -9.15
C LYS A 142 -12.77 -10.24 -7.81
#